data_AF-A0A352WHT2-F1
#
_entry.id   AF-A0A352WHT2-F1
#
_cell.length_a   1.000
_cell.length_b   1.000
_cell.length_c   1.000
_cell.angle_alpha   90.00
_cell.angle_beta   90.00
_cell.angle_gamma   90.00
#
_symmetry.space_group_name_H-M   'P 1'
#
loop_
_entity.id
_entity.type
_entity.pdbx_description
1 polymer ?
#
loop_
_entity_poly.entity_id
_entity_poly.type
_entity_poly.pdbx_seq_one_letter_code
_entity_poly.pdbx_strand_id
1 'polypeptide(L)'
;KPFYGIIATDTASGKQIRYEVCKDFKFWIIWNDHGDKEYFCPEPMSWIIDAPNRPLPQTESGYIELAPGESKTVTEKIYSM
;
A
#
# COMPACT_ATOMS: atom_id res chain seq x y z
N LYS A 1 -0.82 -16.57 8.40
CA LYS A 1 -1.64 -15.46 7.84
C LYS A 1 -1.40 -15.42 6.33
N PRO A 2 -2.42 -15.30 5.46
CA PRO A 2 -2.19 -15.12 4.03
C PRO A 2 -1.37 -13.84 3.78
N PHE A 3 -0.44 -13.89 2.83
CA PHE A 3 0.35 -12.73 2.41
C PHE A 3 -0.59 -11.59 1.96
N TYR A 4 -0.23 -10.35 2.31
CA TYR A 4 -0.96 -9.16 1.89
C TYR A 4 0.03 -8.05 1.54
N GLY A 5 0.16 -7.76 0.25
CA GLY A 5 1.22 -6.90 -0.25
C GLY A 5 1.50 -7.08 -1.73
N ILE A 6 2.65 -6.58 -2.16
CA ILE A 6 3.16 -6.68 -3.53
C ILE A 6 4.35 -7.65 -3.54
N ILE A 7 4.43 -8.48 -4.59
CA ILE A 7 5.62 -9.28 -4.92
C ILE A 7 6.14 -8.77 -6.25
N ALA A 8 7.35 -8.19 -6.24
CA ALA A 8 8.07 -7.83 -7.44
C ALA A 8 9.03 -8.98 -7.78
N THR A 9 8.86 -9.57 -8.96
CA THR A 9 9.71 -10.68 -9.43
C THR A 9 10.53 -10.22 -10.61
N ASP A 10 11.85 -10.33 -10.52
CA ASP A 10 12.71 -10.31 -11.69
C ASP A 10 12.53 -11.63 -12.44
N THR A 11 11.93 -11.57 -13.62
CA THR A 11 11.57 -12.74 -14.42
C THR A 11 12.79 -13.46 -15.01
N ALA A 12 13.93 -12.76 -15.15
CA ALA A 12 15.15 -13.36 -15.68
C ALA A 12 15.87 -14.21 -14.63
N SER A 13 15.99 -13.70 -13.39
CA SER A 13 16.69 -14.41 -12.30
C SER A 13 15.77 -15.20 -11.36
N GLY A 14 14.46 -14.94 -11.39
CA GLY A 14 13.48 -15.49 -10.45
C GLY A 14 13.53 -14.86 -9.05
N LYS A 15 14.42 -13.88 -8.80
CA LYS A 15 14.54 -13.21 -7.51
C LYS A 15 13.30 -12.37 -7.21
N GLN A 16 12.96 -12.29 -5.92
CA GLN A 16 11.78 -11.58 -5.46
C GLN A 16 12.11 -10.53 -4.40
N ILE A 17 11.46 -9.38 -4.51
CA ILE A 17 11.29 -8.42 -3.42
C ILE A 17 9.82 -8.49 -3.00
N ARG A 18 9.59 -8.61 -1.69
CA ARG A 18 8.26 -8.67 -1.09
C ARG A 18 8.03 -7.44 -0.24
N TYR A 19 6.93 -6.73 -0.51
CA TYR A 19 6.48 -5.60 0.27
C TYR A 19 5.16 -5.95 0.94
N GLU A 20 5.24 -6.40 2.20
CA GLU A 20 4.11 -6.86 3.00
C GLU A 20 3.59 -5.74 3.90
N VAL A 21 2.27 -5.60 3.98
CA VAL A 21 1.62 -4.53 4.76
C VAL A 21 0.50 -5.09 5.64
N CYS A 22 0.14 -4.37 6.70
CA CYS A 22 -1.04 -4.71 7.49
C CYS A 22 -2.33 -4.46 6.69
N LYS A 23 -3.48 -4.96 7.21
CA LYS A 23 -4.77 -4.86 6.54
C LYS A 23 -5.39 -3.45 6.56
N ASP A 24 -4.74 -2.51 7.24
CA ASP A 24 -5.14 -1.11 7.24
C ASP A 24 -4.88 -0.42 5.90
N PHE A 25 -3.92 -0.92 5.11
CA PHE A 25 -3.66 -0.45 3.75
C PHE A 25 -4.67 -1.07 2.78
N LYS A 26 -5.75 -0.34 2.51
CA LYS A 26 -6.89 -0.82 1.69
C LYS A 26 -6.66 -0.66 0.19
N PHE A 27 -5.78 0.25 -0.21
CA PHE A 27 -5.58 0.65 -1.60
C PHE A 27 -4.11 0.57 -2.00
N TRP A 28 -3.87 0.49 -3.31
CA TRP A 28 -2.53 0.52 -3.90
C TRP A 28 -2.53 1.43 -5.11
N ILE A 29 -1.56 2.33 -5.18
CA ILE A 29 -1.23 3.08 -6.39
C ILE A 29 0.02 2.42 -6.98
N ILE A 30 0.00 2.16 -8.28
CA ILE A 30 1.18 1.69 -9.02
C ILE A 30 1.54 2.79 -10.02
N TRP A 31 2.74 3.33 -9.88
CA TRP A 31 3.25 4.37 -10.77
C TRP A 31 4.68 4.04 -11.20
N ASN A 32 5.06 4.31 -12.44
CA ASN A 32 6.38 3.94 -12.96
C ASN A 32 7.03 5.03 -13.82
N ASP A 33 6.57 6.29 -13.70
CA ASP A 33 7.13 7.44 -14.43
C ASP A 33 7.35 7.17 -15.92
N HIS A 34 6.29 6.83 -16.64
CA HIS A 34 6.32 6.46 -18.06
C HIS A 34 7.04 5.13 -18.39
N GLY A 35 7.68 4.48 -17.42
CA GLY A 35 8.26 3.15 -17.54
C GLY A 35 9.67 3.11 -18.14
N ASP A 36 10.33 4.25 -18.31
CA ASP A 36 11.66 4.38 -18.94
C ASP A 36 12.79 4.75 -17.96
N LYS A 37 12.48 4.80 -16.66
CA LYS A 37 13.42 5.22 -15.60
C LYS A 37 13.96 4.08 -14.73
N GLU A 38 13.68 2.84 -15.10
CA GLU A 38 14.16 1.63 -14.39
C GLU A 38 13.70 1.52 -12.92
N TYR A 39 12.56 2.14 -12.58
CA TYR A 39 11.90 1.97 -11.28
C TYR A 39 10.39 1.93 -11.43
N PHE A 40 9.72 1.53 -10.34
CA PHE A 40 8.30 1.72 -10.15
C PHE A 40 8.00 1.89 -8.65
N CYS A 41 6.86 2.48 -8.34
CA CYS A 41 6.36 2.78 -7.01
C CYS A 41 5.11 1.94 -6.74
N PRO A 42 5.22 0.88 -5.92
CA PRO A 42 4.07 0.20 -5.34
C PRO A 42 3.68 0.90 -4.03
N GLU A 43 2.71 1.80 -4.08
CA GLU A 43 2.36 2.71 -2.98
C GLU A 43 1.12 2.21 -2.21
N PRO A 44 1.27 1.63 -1.01
CA PRO A 44 0.14 1.22 -0.19
C PRO A 44 -0.51 2.43 0.49
N MET A 45 -1.84 2.51 0.45
CA MET A 45 -2.60 3.62 1.03
C MET A 45 -3.67 3.10 1.97
N SER A 46 -3.79 3.68 3.17
CA SER A 46 -4.84 3.32 4.13
C SER A 46 -6.24 3.75 3.69
N TRP A 47 -6.30 4.74 2.81
CA TRP A 47 -7.52 5.33 2.27
C TRP A 47 -7.45 5.51 0.75
N ILE A 48 -8.60 5.79 0.13
CA ILE A 48 -8.67 6.13 -1.28
C ILE A 48 -8.14 7.55 -1.52
N ILE A 49 -7.63 7.80 -2.72
CA ILE A 49 -7.25 9.16 -3.15
C ILE A 49 -8.44 10.10 -2.91
N ASP A 50 -8.20 11.24 -2.25
CA ASP A 50 -9.21 12.26 -1.96
C ASP A 50 -10.33 11.82 -1.00
N ALA A 51 -10.08 10.81 -0.14
CA ALA A 51 -11.07 10.25 0.78
C ALA A 51 -11.92 11.28 1.59
N PRO A 52 -11.36 12.38 2.14
CA PRO A 52 -12.15 13.34 2.93
C PRO A 52 -13.22 14.09 2.11
N ASN A 53 -13.06 14.20 0.79
CA ASN A 53 -13.95 14.94 -0.09
C ASN A 53 -14.92 14.05 -0.87
N ARG A 54 -14.80 12.72 -0.73
CA ARG A 54 -15.64 11.77 -1.47
C ARG A 54 -16.93 11.46 -0.72
N PRO A 55 -18.07 11.32 -1.42
CA PRO A 55 -19.33 10.87 -0.82
C PRO A 55 -19.36 9.35 -0.66
N LEU A 56 -18.32 8.78 -0.02
CA LEU A 56 -18.17 7.35 0.22
C LEU A 56 -18.24 7.06 1.72
N PRO A 57 -18.84 5.93 2.15
CA PRO A 57 -18.77 5.49 3.54
C PRO A 57 -17.31 5.31 4.01
N GLN A 58 -17.03 5.57 5.29
CA GLN A 58 -15.68 5.42 5.88
C GLN A 58 -15.11 4.00 5.70
N THR A 59 -15.96 2.98 5.77
CA THR A 59 -15.59 1.57 5.57
C THR A 59 -15.05 1.32 4.17
N GLU A 60 -15.60 2.01 3.16
CA GLU A 60 -15.19 1.93 1.76
C GLU A 60 -14.02 2.87 1.46
N SER A 61 -14.08 4.14 1.88
CA SER A 61 -13.04 5.13 1.59
C SER A 61 -11.74 4.89 2.37
N GLY A 62 -11.80 4.20 3.51
CA GLY A 62 -10.66 4.07 4.42
C GLY A 62 -10.40 5.30 5.29
N TYR A 63 -11.27 6.30 5.23
CA TYR A 63 -11.17 7.50 6.07
C TYR A 63 -11.35 7.14 7.57
N ILE A 64 -10.46 7.66 8.41
CA ILE A 64 -10.45 7.49 9.87
C ILE A 64 -10.00 8.81 10.50
N GLU A 65 -10.64 9.20 11.60
CA GLU A 65 -10.20 10.30 12.46
C GLU A 65 -9.61 9.75 13.75
N LEU A 66 -8.62 10.44 14.31
CA LEU A 66 -8.04 10.12 15.61
C LEU A 66 -8.41 11.24 16.59
N ALA A 67 -8.99 10.87 17.73
CA ALA A 67 -9.28 11.81 18.80
C ALA A 67 -7.98 12.29 19.50
N PRO A 68 -8.02 13.38 20.30
CA PRO A 68 -6.88 13.81 21.09
C PRO A 68 -6.35 12.68 22.01
N GLY A 69 -5.08 12.32 21.84
CA GLY A 69 -4.42 11.25 22.58
C GLY A 69 -4.59 9.85 21.97
N GLU A 70 -5.35 9.69 20.90
CA GLU A 70 -5.48 8.43 20.18
C GLU A 70 -4.30 8.21 19.21
N SER A 71 -3.95 6.95 19.01
CA SER A 71 -2.92 6.53 18.05
C SER A 71 -3.36 5.29 17.31
N LYS A 72 -2.95 5.18 16.05
CA LYS A 72 -3.10 3.97 15.25
C LYS A 72 -1.75 3.52 14.71
N THR A 73 -1.39 2.28 14.98
CA THR A 73 -0.18 1.65 14.43
C THR A 73 -0.54 0.91 13.15
N VAL A 74 0.19 1.22 12.08
CA VAL A 74 0.20 0.44 10.84
C VAL A 74 1.58 -0.17 10.66
N THR A 75 1.68 -1.31 9.97
CA THR A 75 2.95 -2.01 9.80
C THR A 75 3.22 -2.36 8.36
N GLU A 76 4.49 -2.29 8.01
CA GLU A 76 5.02 -2.58 6.69
C GLU A 76 6.36 -3.32 6.83
N LYS A 77 6.68 -4.18 5.87
CA LYS A 77 7.93 -4.91 5.83
C LYS A 77 8.36 -5.17 4.40
N ILE A 78 9.56 -4.73 4.05
CA ILE A 78 10.21 -5.05 2.77
C ILE A 78 11.33 -6.06 3.01
N TYR A 79 11.35 -7.14 2.23
CA TYR A 79 12.35 -8.19 2.34
C TYR A 79 12.54 -8.94 1.02
N SER A 80 13.74 -9.47 0.81
CA SER A 80 14.02 -10.42 -0.28
C SER A 80 13.85 -11.87 0.21
N MET A 81 13.62 -12.79 -0.73
CA MET A 81 13.76 -14.23 -0.49
C MET A 81 14.96 -14.80 -1.23
#